data_AF-A0A5D0SE64-F1
#
_entry.id   AF-A0A5D0SE64-F1
#
_cell.length_a   1.000
_cell.length_b   1.000
_cell.length_c   1.000
_cell.angle_alpha   90.00
_cell.angle_beta   90.00
_cell.angle_gamma   90.00
#
_symmetry.space_group_name_H-M   'P 1'
#
loop_
_entity.id
_entity.type
_entity.pdbx_description
1 polymer ?
#
loop_
_entity_poly.entity_id
_entity_poly.type
_entity_poly.pdbx_seq_one_letter_code
_entity_poly.pdbx_strand_id
1 'polypeptide(L)'
;LEQMGITHHRLTRPLIGLTATPFRGKSTVETERLITRYGSNRVDEGVLGEDPYGRLQDMGILARTDHDVLEGGKLELTSRELDMMSMGRGTLPPDAERRLAEDHSRNRTLIKALLGLDREWPVLVFATSVNHARFLAAVLNDQGVHSASVDSETPTVRRQQIIEQFGKGRIRVLTNYGVLHQGFDAPATRVVVVARPTYSPNVYQQMIGRGLRGPRNNGTERCLILNVSDNVINHQQQLAFTDFEQMWRES
;
A
#
# COMPACT_ATOMS: atom_id res chain seq x y z
N LEU A 1 6.07 10.58 -28.32
CA LEU A 1 5.43 9.30 -28.68
C LEU A 1 5.16 9.20 -30.19
N GLU A 2 4.64 10.24 -30.84
CA GLU A 2 4.56 10.28 -32.32
C GLU A 2 5.92 10.17 -33.00
N GLN A 3 6.95 10.82 -32.46
CA GLN A 3 8.35 10.68 -32.94
C GLN A 3 8.92 9.26 -32.83
N MET A 4 8.26 8.33 -32.11
CA MET A 4 8.66 6.92 -32.02
C MET A 4 7.85 6.00 -32.96
N GLY A 5 7.01 6.58 -33.84
CA GLY A 5 6.18 5.81 -34.77
C GLY A 5 4.98 5.10 -34.13
N ILE A 6 4.63 5.48 -32.90
CA ILE A 6 3.52 4.90 -32.14
C ILE A 6 2.30 5.79 -32.34
N THR A 7 1.37 5.35 -33.20
CA THR A 7 0.04 5.97 -33.37
C THR A 7 -1.04 5.01 -32.88
N HIS A 8 -2.28 5.49 -32.72
CA HIS A 8 -3.44 4.67 -32.30
C HIS A 8 -3.71 3.44 -33.19
N HIS A 9 -3.15 3.40 -34.42
CA HIS A 9 -3.46 2.38 -35.43
C HIS A 9 -2.21 1.71 -36.06
N ARG A 10 -0.99 2.07 -35.64
CA ARG A 10 0.24 1.51 -36.21
C ARG A 10 1.34 1.39 -35.14
N LEU A 11 1.74 0.15 -34.87
CA LEU A 11 2.89 -0.20 -34.04
C LEU A 11 4.00 -0.70 -34.97
N THR A 12 4.94 0.16 -35.36
CA THR A 12 6.11 -0.23 -36.17
C THR A 12 7.14 -1.05 -35.39
N ARG A 13 6.97 -1.15 -34.06
CA ARG A 13 7.81 -1.93 -33.14
C ARG A 13 6.91 -2.70 -32.16
N PRO A 14 7.30 -3.92 -31.73
CA PRO A 14 6.60 -4.64 -30.68
C PRO A 14 6.55 -3.78 -29.40
N LEU A 15 5.35 -3.66 -28.82
CA LEU A 15 5.12 -2.93 -27.58
C LEU A 15 4.78 -3.93 -26.47
N ILE A 16 5.63 -4.02 -25.45
CA ILE A 16 5.37 -4.83 -24.26
C ILE A 16 5.02 -3.88 -23.11
N GLY A 17 3.86 -4.10 -22.49
CA GLY A 17 3.44 -3.41 -21.27
C GLY A 17 3.65 -4.31 -20.06
N LEU A 18 4.39 -3.83 -19.07
CA LEU A 18 4.53 -4.50 -17.78
C LEU A 18 3.79 -3.67 -16.73
N THR A 19 2.88 -4.30 -15.99
CA THR A 19 2.17 -3.66 -14.88
C THR A 19 1.96 -4.66 -13.75
N ALA A 20 2.19 -4.21 -12.52
CA ALA A 20 1.85 -4.97 -11.32
C ALA A 20 0.35 -4.89 -10.99
N THR A 21 -0.37 -3.96 -11.62
CA THR A 21 -1.82 -3.75 -11.44
C THR A 21 -2.46 -3.67 -12.82
N PRO A 22 -2.89 -4.77 -13.43
CA PRO A 22 -3.44 -4.77 -14.80
C PRO A 22 -4.81 -4.08 -14.88
N PHE A 23 -5.42 -3.77 -13.74
CA PHE A 23 -6.74 -3.15 -13.63
C PHE A 23 -6.64 -1.64 -13.38
N ARG A 24 -7.59 -0.87 -13.95
CA ARG A 24 -7.82 0.54 -13.58
C ARG A 24 -9.08 0.64 -12.73
N GLY A 25 -8.91 0.54 -11.40
CA GLY A 25 -10.04 0.56 -10.46
C GLY A 25 -11.01 -0.60 -10.70
N LYS A 26 -12.32 -0.33 -10.62
CA LYS A 26 -13.39 -1.32 -10.87
C LYS A 26 -13.96 -1.24 -12.31
N SER A 27 -13.39 -0.40 -13.19
CA SER A 27 -13.93 -0.18 -14.54
C SER A 27 -13.38 -1.20 -15.54
N THR A 28 -14.26 -2.09 -16.00
CA THR A 28 -13.97 -3.06 -17.07
C THR A 28 -13.62 -2.35 -18.38
N VAL A 29 -14.31 -1.25 -18.70
CA VAL A 29 -14.11 -0.46 -19.93
C VAL A 29 -12.72 0.17 -20.00
N GLU A 30 -12.20 0.71 -18.89
CA GLU A 30 -10.84 1.28 -18.89
C GLU A 30 -9.75 0.21 -18.99
N THR A 31 -10.01 -0.96 -18.38
CA THR A 31 -9.12 -2.13 -18.43
C THR A 31 -9.07 -2.69 -19.86
N GLU A 32 -10.22 -2.82 -20.54
CA GLU A 32 -10.31 -3.23 -21.95
C GLU A 32 -9.60 -2.25 -22.89
N ARG A 33 -9.75 -0.93 -22.67
CA ARG A 33 -9.01 0.08 -23.45
C ARG A 33 -7.50 -0.05 -23.28
N LEU A 34 -7.03 -0.37 -22.08
CA LEU A 34 -5.61 -0.59 -21.80
C LEU A 34 -5.12 -1.85 -22.51
N ILE A 35 -5.85 -2.98 -22.40
CA ILE A 35 -5.52 -4.24 -23.05
C ILE A 35 -5.49 -4.08 -24.59
N THR A 36 -6.50 -3.42 -25.15
CA THR A 36 -6.60 -3.14 -26.59
C THR A 36 -5.39 -2.34 -27.10
N ARG A 37 -4.85 -1.42 -26.28
CA ARG A 37 -3.65 -0.64 -26.63
C ARG A 37 -2.41 -1.50 -26.83
N TYR A 38 -2.32 -2.64 -26.15
CA TYR A 38 -1.21 -3.60 -26.29
C TYR A 38 -1.58 -4.79 -27.21
N GLY A 39 -2.58 -4.60 -28.10
CA GLY A 39 -2.97 -5.59 -29.09
C GLY A 39 -3.69 -6.80 -28.50
N SER A 40 -4.23 -6.69 -27.28
CA SER A 40 -4.94 -7.77 -26.58
C SER A 40 -4.17 -9.08 -26.42
N ASN A 41 -2.85 -9.05 -26.60
CA ASN A 41 -1.99 -10.21 -26.50
C ASN A 41 -1.45 -10.33 -25.07
N ARG A 42 -2.20 -11.02 -24.21
CA ARG A 42 -1.86 -11.23 -22.80
C ARG A 42 -0.85 -12.37 -22.68
N VAL A 43 0.36 -12.02 -22.22
CA VAL A 43 1.47 -12.99 -22.06
C VAL A 43 1.33 -13.79 -20.76
N ASP A 44 0.44 -13.38 -19.84
CA ASP A 44 0.20 -14.03 -18.56
C ASP A 44 -0.84 -15.16 -18.62
N GLU A 45 -1.61 -15.25 -19.71
CA GLU A 45 -2.69 -16.22 -19.86
C GLU A 45 -2.15 -17.66 -19.89
N GLY A 46 -2.65 -18.50 -18.97
CA GLY A 46 -2.23 -19.90 -18.83
C GLY A 46 -0.83 -20.14 -18.23
N VAL A 47 -0.01 -19.09 -18.03
CA VAL A 47 1.37 -19.25 -17.52
C VAL A 47 1.38 -19.63 -16.04
N LEU A 48 0.55 -18.97 -15.23
CA LEU A 48 0.54 -19.13 -13.78
C LEU A 48 -0.59 -20.03 -13.25
N GLY A 49 -1.54 -20.44 -14.11
CA GLY A 49 -2.67 -21.29 -13.72
C GLY A 49 -3.82 -20.50 -13.09
N GLU A 50 -4.75 -21.22 -12.43
CA GLU A 50 -5.95 -20.64 -11.81
C GLU A 50 -5.66 -19.83 -10.54
N ASP A 51 -4.58 -20.16 -9.82
CA ASP A 51 -4.06 -19.38 -8.70
C ASP A 51 -2.63 -18.87 -8.96
N PRO A 52 -2.52 -17.70 -9.61
CA PRO A 52 -1.24 -17.06 -9.82
C PRO A 52 -0.51 -16.65 -8.54
N TYR A 53 -1.23 -16.27 -7.48
CA TYR A 53 -0.61 -15.76 -6.26
C TYR A 53 0.01 -16.90 -5.45
N GLY A 54 -0.73 -17.98 -5.20
CA GLY A 54 -0.21 -19.15 -4.50
C GLY A 54 0.98 -19.77 -5.24
N ARG A 55 0.92 -19.87 -6.57
CA ARG A 55 2.05 -20.36 -7.35
C ARG A 55 3.30 -19.48 -7.23
N LEU A 56 3.15 -18.15 -7.26
CA LEU A 56 4.26 -17.23 -7.07
C LEU A 56 4.83 -17.28 -5.64
N GLN A 57 4.01 -17.57 -4.64
CA GLN A 57 4.43 -17.82 -3.26
C GLN A 57 5.21 -19.14 -3.14
N ASP A 58 4.72 -20.22 -3.73
CA ASP A 58 5.42 -21.52 -3.76
C ASP A 58 6.77 -21.44 -4.48
N MET A 59 6.85 -20.62 -5.53
CA MET A 59 8.11 -20.33 -6.22
C MET A 59 9.07 -19.44 -5.40
N GLY A 60 8.65 -18.89 -4.27
CA GLY A 60 9.42 -17.95 -3.45
C GLY A 60 9.61 -16.57 -4.09
N ILE A 61 8.83 -16.24 -5.12
CA ILE A 61 8.82 -14.93 -5.78
C ILE A 61 8.05 -13.92 -4.92
N LEU A 62 6.91 -14.35 -4.37
CA LEU A 62 6.12 -13.62 -3.38
C LEU A 62 6.27 -14.23 -1.99
N ALA A 63 6.07 -13.41 -0.95
CA ALA A 63 5.97 -13.88 0.42
C ALA A 63 4.59 -14.51 0.67
N ARG A 64 4.52 -15.54 1.51
CA ARG A 64 3.26 -15.97 2.11
C ARG A 64 2.73 -14.85 3.00
N THR A 65 1.42 -14.67 3.05
CA THR A 65 0.85 -13.49 3.74
C THR A 65 -0.07 -13.86 4.88
N ASP A 66 0.19 -13.23 6.02
CA ASP A 66 -0.67 -13.23 7.19
C ASP A 66 -1.47 -11.92 7.15
N HIS A 67 -2.75 -11.95 7.52
CA HIS A 67 -3.61 -10.77 7.50
C HIS A 67 -4.30 -10.59 8.84
N ASP A 68 -4.18 -9.38 9.39
CA ASP A 68 -4.86 -8.98 10.61
C ASP A 68 -5.52 -7.61 10.43
N VAL A 69 -6.56 -7.37 11.22
CA VAL A 69 -7.31 -6.11 11.22
C VAL A 69 -7.40 -5.56 12.63
N LEU A 70 -6.96 -4.30 12.79
CA LEU A 70 -7.16 -3.52 13.99
C LEU A 70 -8.46 -2.72 13.90
N GLU A 71 -9.18 -2.62 15.01
CA GLU A 71 -10.28 -1.68 15.14
C GLU A 71 -9.75 -0.24 15.03
N GLY A 72 -10.31 0.51 14.08
CA GLY A 72 -9.94 1.90 13.81
C GLY A 72 -10.80 2.92 14.55
N GLY A 73 -10.71 4.17 14.11
CA GLY A 73 -11.55 5.25 14.57
C GLY A 73 -12.95 5.21 13.96
N LYS A 74 -13.89 5.93 14.58
CA LYS A 74 -15.22 6.19 14.01
C LYS A 74 -15.23 7.61 13.47
N LEU A 75 -15.58 7.74 12.19
CA LEU A 75 -15.63 9.03 11.52
C LEU A 75 -17.01 9.25 10.93
N GLU A 76 -17.56 10.44 11.16
CA GLU A 76 -18.75 10.92 10.48
C GLU A 76 -18.35 12.10 9.59
N LEU A 77 -18.62 11.96 8.29
CA LEU A 77 -18.30 12.99 7.30
C LEU A 77 -19.41 14.05 7.26
N THR A 78 -19.03 15.30 7.11
CA THR A 78 -19.98 16.37 6.81
C THR A 78 -20.51 16.22 5.38
N SER A 79 -21.64 16.87 5.05
CA SER A 79 -22.20 16.84 3.69
C SER A 79 -21.18 17.28 2.64
N ARG A 80 -20.40 18.33 2.95
CA ARG A 80 -19.32 18.81 2.06
C ARG A 80 -18.22 17.78 1.85
N GLU A 81 -17.86 17.04 2.90
CA GLU A 81 -16.86 15.98 2.81
C GLU A 81 -17.37 14.76 2.01
N LEU A 82 -18.66 14.44 2.13
CA LEU A 82 -19.30 13.40 1.30
C LEU A 82 -19.32 13.79 -0.19
N ASP A 83 -19.63 15.05 -0.50
CA ASP A 83 -19.57 15.57 -1.87
C ASP A 83 -18.13 15.47 -2.42
N MET A 84 -17.14 15.88 -1.60
CA MET A 84 -15.73 15.76 -1.95
C MET A 84 -15.29 14.30 -2.13
N MET A 85 -15.81 13.35 -1.35
CA MET A 85 -15.52 11.93 -1.54
C MET A 85 -16.11 11.39 -2.83
N SER A 86 -17.29 11.86 -3.22
CA SER A 86 -17.94 11.44 -4.47
C SER A 86 -17.17 11.94 -5.70
N MET A 87 -16.52 13.10 -5.59
CA MET A 87 -15.67 13.68 -6.63
C MET A 87 -14.21 13.21 -6.55
N GLY A 88 -13.75 12.85 -5.36
CA GLY A 88 -12.40 12.38 -5.06
C GLY A 88 -12.25 10.90 -5.41
N ARG A 89 -11.15 10.52 -6.05
CA ARG A 89 -10.90 9.13 -6.51
C ARG A 89 -10.60 8.15 -5.34
N GLY A 90 -11.52 8.02 -4.38
CA GLY A 90 -11.38 7.13 -3.23
C GLY A 90 -10.38 7.61 -2.17
N THR A 91 -10.23 8.93 -2.03
CA THR A 91 -9.38 9.56 -1.01
C THR A 91 -10.26 10.27 0.02
N LEU A 92 -9.92 10.16 1.30
CA LEU A 92 -10.60 10.94 2.33
C LEU A 92 -10.30 12.44 2.17
N PRO A 93 -11.28 13.31 2.48
CA PRO A 93 -11.06 14.74 2.56
C PRO A 93 -9.97 15.09 3.60
N PRO A 94 -9.19 16.16 3.40
CA PRO A 94 -8.08 16.50 4.31
C PRO A 94 -8.50 16.69 5.78
N ASP A 95 -9.67 17.27 6.03
CA ASP A 95 -10.17 17.49 7.40
C ASP A 95 -10.63 16.19 8.08
N ALA A 96 -11.22 15.27 7.31
CA ALA A 96 -11.50 13.91 7.72
C ALA A 96 -10.21 13.13 8.05
N GLU A 97 -9.19 13.19 7.18
CA GLU A 97 -7.88 12.58 7.44
C GLU A 97 -7.23 13.14 8.72
N ARG A 98 -7.36 14.45 8.96
CA ARG A 98 -6.86 15.12 10.16
C ARG A 98 -7.56 14.65 11.43
N ARG A 99 -8.89 14.57 11.43
CA ARG A 99 -9.67 14.07 12.57
C ARG A 99 -9.28 12.62 12.93
N LEU A 100 -9.06 11.77 11.93
CA LEU A 100 -8.55 10.41 12.16
C LEU A 100 -7.10 10.39 12.68
N ALA A 101 -6.25 11.29 12.19
CA ALA A 101 -4.87 11.42 12.68
C ALA A 101 -4.82 11.83 14.17
N GLU A 102 -5.80 12.59 14.64
CA GLU A 102 -5.90 13.12 16.00
C GLU A 102 -6.70 12.19 16.94
N ASP A 103 -7.31 11.11 16.43
CA ASP A 103 -8.05 10.15 17.24
C ASP A 103 -7.12 9.38 18.20
N HIS A 104 -7.14 9.77 19.47
CA HIS A 104 -6.31 9.17 20.51
C HIS A 104 -6.59 7.69 20.74
N SER A 105 -7.84 7.24 20.63
CA SER A 105 -8.19 5.84 20.87
C SER A 105 -7.62 4.96 19.77
N ARG A 106 -7.84 5.37 18.51
CA ARG A 106 -7.28 4.75 17.32
C ARG A 106 -5.75 4.69 17.36
N ASN A 107 -5.11 5.81 17.68
CA ASN A 107 -3.65 5.89 17.75
C ASN A 107 -3.08 5.00 18.85
N ARG A 108 -3.75 4.92 20.01
CA ARG A 108 -3.35 4.02 21.10
C ARG A 108 -3.45 2.54 20.68
N THR A 109 -4.51 2.14 19.98
CA THR A 109 -4.63 0.77 19.44
C THR A 109 -3.51 0.47 18.46
N LEU A 110 -3.24 1.38 17.52
CA LEU A 110 -2.16 1.24 16.53
C LEU A 110 -0.77 1.16 17.18
N ILE A 111 -0.46 2.05 18.12
CA ILE A 111 0.82 2.05 18.84
C ILE A 111 0.97 0.76 19.66
N LYS A 112 -0.08 0.33 20.38
CA LYS A 112 -0.05 -0.93 21.13
C LYS A 112 0.24 -2.12 20.23
N ALA A 113 -0.38 -2.18 19.05
CA ALA A 113 -0.10 -3.23 18.08
C ALA A 113 1.36 -3.19 17.60
N LEU A 114 1.88 -2.02 17.23
CA LEU A 114 3.27 -1.85 16.77
C LEU A 114 4.32 -2.22 17.84
N LEU A 115 4.02 -1.95 19.12
CA LEU A 115 4.87 -2.33 20.25
C LEU A 115 4.78 -3.84 20.57
N GLY A 116 3.66 -4.49 20.22
CA GLY A 116 3.44 -5.92 20.40
C GLY A 116 4.07 -6.81 19.33
N LEU A 117 4.46 -6.24 18.18
CA LEU A 117 5.19 -6.96 17.14
C LEU A 117 6.59 -7.37 17.61
N ASP A 118 7.13 -8.45 17.03
CA ASP A 118 8.50 -8.92 17.29
C ASP A 118 9.53 -7.80 17.04
N ARG A 119 10.46 -7.63 17.97
CA ARG A 119 11.41 -6.51 17.99
C ARG A 119 12.38 -6.50 16.80
N GLU A 120 12.59 -7.64 16.16
CA GLU A 120 13.48 -7.76 15.00
C GLU A 120 12.76 -7.51 13.66
N TRP A 121 11.43 -7.45 13.65
CA TRP A 121 10.66 -7.31 12.41
C TRP A 121 10.70 -5.89 11.86
N PRO A 122 11.18 -5.65 10.62
CA PRO A 122 11.08 -4.36 9.95
C PRO A 122 9.62 -4.08 9.59
N VAL A 123 9.13 -2.89 9.97
CA VAL A 123 7.74 -2.47 9.81
C VAL A 123 7.64 -1.23 8.92
N LEU A 124 6.84 -1.32 7.87
CA LEU A 124 6.48 -0.18 7.02
C LEU A 124 5.05 0.26 7.33
N VAL A 125 4.87 1.51 7.77
CA VAL A 125 3.55 2.05 8.15
C VAL A 125 3.12 3.12 7.16
N PHE A 126 1.98 2.92 6.51
CA PHE A 126 1.29 3.92 5.70
C PHE A 126 0.32 4.70 6.60
N ALA A 127 0.73 5.88 7.03
CA ALA A 127 -0.03 6.73 7.94
C ALA A 127 -1.16 7.49 7.21
N THR A 128 -2.05 8.13 7.99
CA THR A 128 -3.20 8.90 7.45
C THR A 128 -2.84 10.31 6.99
N SER A 129 -1.73 10.87 7.45
CA SER A 129 -1.26 12.21 7.10
C SER A 129 0.24 12.37 7.40
N VAL A 130 0.84 13.47 6.94
CA VAL A 130 2.23 13.84 7.28
C VAL A 130 2.41 13.96 8.79
N ASN A 131 1.49 14.67 9.46
CA ASN A 131 1.53 14.86 10.91
C ASN A 131 1.40 13.53 11.65
N HIS A 132 0.52 12.64 11.18
CA HIS A 132 0.36 11.31 11.78
C HIS A 132 1.62 10.46 11.62
N ALA A 133 2.27 10.47 10.44
CA ALA A 133 3.52 9.75 10.22
C ALA A 133 4.62 10.21 11.19
N ARG A 134 4.79 11.54 11.33
CA ARG A 134 5.76 12.16 12.25
C ARG A 134 5.43 11.84 13.71
N PHE A 135 4.16 11.95 14.09
CA PHE A 135 3.66 11.62 15.43
C PHE A 135 3.96 10.16 15.82
N LEU A 136 3.59 9.19 14.97
CA LEU A 136 3.86 7.78 15.25
C LEU A 136 5.35 7.51 15.43
N ALA A 137 6.20 8.06 14.54
CA ALA A 137 7.64 7.89 14.65
C ALA A 137 8.18 8.50 15.96
N ALA A 138 7.73 9.68 16.35
CA ALA A 138 8.15 10.32 17.60
C ALA A 138 7.75 9.50 18.83
N VAL A 139 6.49 9.05 18.91
CA VAL A 139 6.00 8.24 20.04
C VAL A 139 6.72 6.90 20.11
N LEU A 140 6.95 6.23 18.99
CA LEU A 140 7.67 4.96 18.98
C LEU A 140 9.13 5.13 19.45
N ASN A 141 9.81 6.21 19.06
CA ASN A 141 11.16 6.48 19.56
C ASN A 141 11.18 6.76 21.07
N ASP A 142 10.20 7.50 21.59
CA ASP A 142 10.04 7.71 23.04
C ASP A 142 9.85 6.39 23.80
N GLN A 143 9.18 5.41 23.17
CA GLN A 143 9.01 4.04 23.68
C GLN A 143 10.20 3.12 23.38
N GLY A 144 11.34 3.65 22.93
CA GLY A 144 12.56 2.88 22.67
C GLY A 144 12.58 2.09 21.35
N VAL A 145 11.65 2.35 20.44
CA VAL A 145 11.60 1.74 19.10
C VAL A 145 12.18 2.69 18.06
N HIS A 146 13.36 2.35 17.54
CA HIS A 146 14.04 3.14 16.51
C HIS A 146 13.14 3.31 15.26
N SER A 147 12.66 4.53 15.07
CA SER A 147 11.65 4.85 14.07
C SER A 147 11.97 6.12 13.29
N ALA A 148 11.52 6.23 12.05
CA ALA A 148 11.62 7.46 11.27
C ALA A 148 10.39 7.66 10.39
N SER A 149 10.12 8.91 10.04
CA SER A 149 9.05 9.30 9.12
C SER A 149 9.60 9.84 7.81
N VAL A 150 8.94 9.52 6.70
CA VAL A 150 9.23 10.08 5.37
C VAL A 150 7.95 10.60 4.73
N ASP A 151 8.03 11.82 4.20
CA ASP A 151 6.94 12.51 3.50
C ASP A 151 7.48 13.24 2.26
N SER A 152 6.61 13.97 1.55
CA SER A 152 6.97 14.72 0.34
C SER A 152 7.96 15.85 0.60
N GLU A 153 7.99 16.40 1.81
CA GLU A 153 8.87 17.50 2.22
C GLU A 153 10.25 16.99 2.65
N THR A 154 10.40 15.70 2.94
CA THR A 154 11.67 15.09 3.33
C THR A 154 12.69 15.23 2.19
N PRO A 155 13.82 15.94 2.38
CA PRO A 155 14.82 16.15 1.33
C PRO A 155 15.36 14.84 0.77
N THR A 156 15.65 14.78 -0.54
CA THR A 156 16.06 13.55 -1.24
C THR A 156 17.23 12.83 -0.57
N VAL A 157 18.28 13.57 -0.18
CA VAL A 157 19.46 12.99 0.48
C VAL A 157 19.07 12.37 1.84
N ARG A 158 18.25 13.06 2.63
CA ARG A 158 17.79 12.57 3.93
C ARG A 158 16.89 11.36 3.78
N ARG A 159 16.01 11.38 2.79
CA ARG A 159 15.14 10.26 2.43
C ARG A 159 15.94 9.02 2.09
N GLN A 160 16.96 9.14 1.23
CA GLN A 160 17.83 8.04 0.86
C GLN A 160 18.55 7.45 2.08
N GLN A 161 19.06 8.31 2.98
CA GLN A 161 19.67 7.87 4.23
C GLN A 161 18.68 7.09 5.11
N ILE A 162 17.47 7.60 5.34
CA ILE A 162 16.46 6.91 6.15
C ILE A 162 16.13 5.54 5.56
N ILE A 163 15.97 5.46 4.25
CA ILE A 163 15.69 4.22 3.52
C ILE A 163 16.83 3.21 3.69
N GLU A 164 18.07 3.66 3.52
CA GLU A 164 19.25 2.81 3.70
C GLU A 164 19.37 2.30 5.13
N GLN A 165 19.08 3.16 6.12
CA GLN A 165 19.09 2.79 7.53
C GLN A 165 18.00 1.78 7.88
N PHE A 166 16.80 1.93 7.31
CA PHE A 166 15.72 0.96 7.41
C PHE A 166 16.14 -0.39 6.80
N GLY A 167 16.80 -0.38 5.64
CA GLY A 167 17.25 -1.61 5.00
C GLY A 167 18.40 -2.33 5.70
N LYS A 168 19.15 -1.60 6.52
CA LYS A 168 20.21 -2.15 7.38
C LYS A 168 19.69 -2.53 8.79
N GLY A 169 18.38 -2.43 9.04
CA GLY A 169 17.77 -2.72 10.34
C GLY A 169 18.09 -1.69 11.44
N ARG A 170 18.73 -0.56 11.11
CA ARG A 170 19.01 0.51 12.10
C ARG A 170 17.77 1.33 12.43
N ILE A 171 16.80 1.35 11.52
CA ILE A 171 15.44 1.83 11.77
C ILE A 171 14.55 0.61 11.67
N ARG A 172 13.79 0.33 12.73
CA ARG A 172 12.86 -0.80 12.78
C ARG A 172 11.52 -0.43 12.14
N VAL A 173 11.02 0.78 12.42
CA VAL A 173 9.70 1.23 11.94
C VAL A 173 9.86 2.46 11.05
N LEU A 174 9.46 2.33 9.79
CA LEU A 174 9.42 3.42 8.83
C LEU A 174 7.97 3.85 8.60
N THR A 175 7.61 5.04 9.07
CA THR A 175 6.29 5.63 8.81
C THR A 175 6.34 6.51 7.56
N ASN A 176 5.27 6.55 6.77
CA ASN A 176 5.23 7.37 5.57
C ASN A 176 3.83 7.89 5.24
N TYR A 177 3.78 8.99 4.47
CA TYR A 177 2.56 9.52 3.87
C TYR A 177 2.82 10.17 2.51
N GLY A 178 2.01 9.84 1.51
CA GLY A 178 2.04 10.48 0.18
C GLY A 178 3.29 10.20 -0.65
N VAL A 179 4.21 9.39 -0.14
CA VAL A 179 5.49 9.03 -0.77
C VAL A 179 5.64 7.51 -0.80
N LEU A 180 6.70 7.01 -1.44
CA LEU A 180 7.00 5.57 -1.54
C LEU A 180 5.97 4.74 -2.35
N HIS A 181 5.06 5.40 -3.08
CA HIS A 181 4.10 4.77 -3.98
C HIS A 181 4.71 4.37 -5.34
N GLN A 182 5.77 5.06 -5.80
CA GLN A 182 6.50 4.74 -7.04
C GLN A 182 8.02 4.89 -6.84
N GLY A 183 8.81 3.98 -7.42
CA GLY A 183 10.28 4.08 -7.45
C GLY A 183 11.02 3.82 -6.14
N PHE A 184 10.30 3.42 -5.07
CA PHE A 184 10.90 3.04 -3.81
C PHE A 184 11.20 1.54 -3.79
N ASP A 185 12.48 1.19 -3.69
CA ASP A 185 12.93 -0.17 -3.43
C ASP A 185 12.94 -0.41 -1.92
N ALA A 186 11.76 -0.76 -1.38
CA ALA A 186 11.62 -1.05 0.03
C ALA A 186 12.50 -2.26 0.39
N PRO A 187 13.39 -2.15 1.39
CA PRO A 187 14.08 -3.31 1.94
C PRO A 187 13.10 -4.37 2.43
N ALA A 188 13.57 -5.61 2.57
CA ALA A 188 12.77 -6.75 3.04
C ALA A 188 11.92 -6.37 4.27
N THR A 189 10.63 -6.16 4.05
CA THR A 189 9.70 -5.70 5.09
C THR A 189 8.91 -6.90 5.59
N ARG A 190 8.95 -7.15 6.90
CA ARG A 190 8.24 -8.28 7.53
C ARG A 190 6.79 -7.94 7.85
N VAL A 191 6.49 -6.67 8.08
CA VAL A 191 5.14 -6.18 8.39
C VAL A 191 4.82 -4.91 7.61
N VAL A 192 3.68 -4.89 6.92
CA VAL A 192 3.11 -3.68 6.32
C VAL A 192 1.86 -3.30 7.07
N VAL A 193 1.84 -2.08 7.60
CA VAL A 193 0.68 -1.54 8.31
C VAL A 193 0.00 -0.49 7.44
N VAL A 194 -1.24 -0.75 7.05
CA VAL A 194 -2.07 0.20 6.31
C VAL A 194 -2.99 0.89 7.30
N ALA A 195 -2.48 1.97 7.89
CA ALA A 195 -3.25 2.82 8.79
C ALA A 195 -4.02 3.92 8.03
N ARG A 196 -3.90 4.01 6.70
CA ARG A 196 -4.66 4.98 5.92
C ARG A 196 -5.95 4.36 5.38
N PRO A 197 -7.12 4.98 5.60
CA PRO A 197 -8.34 4.61 4.89
C PRO A 197 -8.12 4.70 3.38
N THR A 198 -8.09 3.54 2.74
CA THR A 198 -7.77 3.41 1.32
C THR A 198 -8.94 2.72 0.63
N TYR A 199 -9.62 3.43 -0.26
CA TYR A 199 -10.77 2.91 -1.00
C TYR A 199 -10.41 2.46 -2.42
N SER A 200 -9.22 2.82 -2.90
CA SER A 200 -8.72 2.41 -4.21
C SER A 200 -7.92 1.10 -4.12
N PRO A 201 -8.38 0.00 -4.76
CA PRO A 201 -7.66 -1.26 -4.79
C PRO A 201 -6.25 -1.13 -5.36
N ASN A 202 -6.05 -0.26 -6.35
CA ASN A 202 -4.74 -0.07 -6.98
C ASN A 202 -3.74 0.58 -6.02
N VAL A 203 -4.18 1.60 -5.26
CA VAL A 203 -3.33 2.25 -4.26
C VAL A 203 -3.00 1.27 -3.15
N TYR A 204 -4.00 0.48 -2.73
CA TYR A 204 -3.81 -0.56 -1.73
C TYR A 204 -2.78 -1.61 -2.16
N GLN A 205 -2.93 -2.19 -3.36
CA GLN A 205 -1.96 -3.14 -3.94
C GLN A 205 -0.54 -2.57 -4.00
N GLN A 206 -0.40 -1.28 -4.35
CA GLN A 206 0.90 -0.61 -4.38
C GLN A 206 1.53 -0.47 -2.99
N MET A 207 0.71 -0.30 -1.94
CA MET A 207 1.17 -0.26 -0.55
C MET A 207 1.63 -1.63 -0.07
N ILE A 208 0.75 -2.64 -0.16
CA ILE A 208 1.05 -3.99 0.34
C ILE A 208 2.14 -4.67 -0.48
N GLY A 209 2.22 -4.41 -1.79
CA GLY A 209 3.24 -4.97 -2.68
C GLY A 209 4.68 -4.62 -2.29
N ARG A 210 4.88 -3.63 -1.40
CA ARG A 210 6.19 -3.33 -0.81
C ARG A 210 6.66 -4.41 0.18
N GLY A 211 5.73 -5.10 0.84
CA GLY A 211 6.01 -6.21 1.76
C GLY A 211 5.92 -7.60 1.15
N LEU A 212 5.17 -7.76 0.05
CA LEU A 212 4.92 -9.07 -0.58
C LEU A 212 6.12 -9.71 -1.30
N ARG A 213 7.32 -9.14 -1.22
CA ARG A 213 8.50 -9.71 -1.87
C ARG A 213 8.91 -11.00 -1.16
N GLY A 214 9.04 -12.08 -1.92
CA GLY A 214 9.54 -13.37 -1.42
C GLY A 214 11.07 -13.44 -1.40
N PRO A 215 11.65 -14.55 -0.90
CA PRO A 215 13.09 -14.74 -0.77
C PRO A 215 13.87 -14.61 -2.10
N ARG A 216 13.26 -14.99 -3.24
CA ARG A 216 13.90 -14.84 -4.56
C ARG A 216 14.01 -13.39 -5.04
N ASN A 217 13.26 -12.48 -4.41
CA ASN A 217 13.26 -11.05 -4.71
C ASN A 217 13.79 -10.22 -3.52
N ASN A 218 14.75 -10.79 -2.77
CA ASN A 218 15.38 -10.14 -1.60
C ASN A 218 14.35 -9.69 -0.54
N GLY A 219 13.24 -10.41 -0.43
CA GLY A 219 12.21 -10.16 0.57
C GLY A 219 12.18 -11.22 1.67
N THR A 220 11.03 -11.42 2.27
CA THR A 220 10.85 -12.33 3.41
C THR A 220 9.99 -13.53 3.00
N GLU A 221 10.10 -14.65 3.72
CA GLU A 221 9.25 -15.82 3.45
C GLU A 221 7.79 -15.54 3.78
N ARG A 222 7.55 -14.80 4.87
CA ARG A 222 6.22 -14.40 5.33
C ARG A 222 6.15 -12.90 5.52
N CYS A 223 5.03 -12.28 5.15
CA CYS A 223 4.73 -10.88 5.41
C CYS A 223 3.41 -10.78 6.18
N LEU A 224 3.35 -9.93 7.22
CA LEU A 224 2.09 -9.62 7.91
C LEU A 224 1.53 -8.32 7.34
N ILE A 225 0.28 -8.35 6.88
CA ILE A 225 -0.47 -7.16 6.47
C ILE A 225 -1.45 -6.81 7.56
N LEU A 226 -1.19 -5.70 8.26
CA LEU A 226 -2.03 -5.21 9.35
C LEU A 226 -2.83 -3.99 8.88
N ASN A 227 -4.15 -4.13 8.77
CA ASN A 227 -5.02 -3.04 8.33
C ASN A 227 -5.70 -2.37 9.51
N VAL A 228 -5.86 -1.05 9.47
CA VAL A 228 -6.71 -0.34 10.41
C VAL A 228 -8.09 -0.13 9.77
N SER A 229 -9.11 -0.74 10.36
CA SER A 229 -10.49 -0.65 9.87
C SER A 229 -11.18 0.58 10.46
N ASP A 230 -10.94 1.74 9.85
CA ASP A 230 -11.67 2.97 10.18
C ASP A 230 -13.10 2.90 9.68
N ASN A 231 -14.06 3.17 10.56
CA ASN A 231 -15.48 3.10 10.24
C ASN A 231 -16.01 4.49 9.88
N VAL A 232 -16.26 4.72 8.58
CA VAL A 232 -16.94 5.91 8.11
C VAL A 232 -18.45 5.66 8.10
N ILE A 233 -19.13 6.10 9.16
CA ILE A 233 -20.50 5.70 9.50
C ILE A 233 -21.50 6.00 8.36
N ASN A 234 -21.28 7.11 7.67
CA ASN A 234 -22.18 7.63 6.63
C ASN A 234 -21.64 7.47 5.21
N HIS A 235 -20.68 6.56 5.00
CA HIS A 235 -20.18 6.23 3.67
C HIS A 235 -20.23 4.71 3.43
N GLN A 236 -21.06 4.28 2.48
CA GLN A 236 -21.32 2.85 2.22
C GLN A 236 -20.21 2.14 1.42
N GLN A 237 -19.12 2.81 1.06
CA GLN A 237 -17.99 2.14 0.40
C GLN A 237 -17.14 1.39 1.43
N GLN A 238 -16.89 0.11 1.14
CA GLN A 238 -15.95 -0.69 1.91
C GLN A 238 -14.50 -0.26 1.62
N LEU A 239 -13.64 -0.45 2.61
CA LEU A 239 -12.20 -0.24 2.48
C LEU A 239 -11.61 -1.26 1.50
N ALA A 240 -10.63 -0.85 0.71
CA ALA A 240 -10.10 -1.66 -0.39
C ALA A 240 -9.56 -3.03 0.06
N PHE A 241 -9.10 -3.18 1.30
CA PHE A 241 -8.57 -4.46 1.78
C PHE A 241 -9.62 -5.58 1.86
N THR A 242 -10.92 -5.24 1.95
CA THR A 242 -12.00 -6.25 1.96
C THR A 242 -12.17 -6.90 0.59
N ASP A 243 -11.82 -6.20 -0.49
CA ASP A 243 -11.85 -6.74 -1.85
C ASP A 243 -10.73 -7.80 -2.08
N PHE A 244 -9.78 -7.96 -1.15
CA PHE A 244 -8.60 -8.85 -1.27
C PHE A 244 -8.69 -10.13 -0.44
N GLU A 245 -9.84 -10.47 0.14
CA GLU A 245 -9.99 -11.69 0.98
C GLU A 245 -9.45 -12.96 0.33
N GLN A 246 -9.58 -13.12 -0.99
CA GLN A 246 -9.05 -14.28 -1.71
C GLN A 246 -7.51 -14.37 -1.69
N MET A 247 -6.80 -13.23 -1.60
CA MET A 247 -5.33 -13.19 -1.49
C MET A 247 -4.85 -13.64 -0.10
N TRP A 248 -5.71 -13.55 0.91
CA TRP A 248 -5.39 -13.81 2.32
C TRP A 248 -5.85 -15.18 2.81
N ARG A 249 -6.65 -15.91 2.02
CA ARG A 249 -7.15 -17.22 2.42
C ARG A 249 -5.98 -18.18 2.56
N GLU A 250 -5.81 -18.69 3.78
CA GLU A 250 -4.90 -19.77 4.11
C GLU A 250 -5.20 -20.98 3.22
N SER A 251 -4.17 -21.48 2.52
CA SER A 251 -4.13 -22.84 1.98
C SER A 251 -3.40 -23.73 2.96
#